data_AF-A0A820R510-F1
#
_entry.id   AF-A0A820R510-F1
#
_cell.length_a   1.000
_cell.length_b   1.000
_cell.length_c   1.000
_cell.angle_alpha   90.00
_cell.angle_beta   90.00
_cell.angle_gamma   90.00
#
_symmetry.space_group_name_H-M   'P 1'
#
loop_
_entity.id
_entity.type
_entity.pdbx_description
1 polymer ?
#
loop_
_entity_poly.entity_id
_entity_poly.type
_entity_poly.pdbx_seq_one_letter_code
_entity_poly.pdbx_strand_id
1 'polypeptide(L)'
;MIEKDRREYWSSIIQILIDLSNLIEQLIVYFIVKQESNNNKYEERLFFFVLLIIGLLSNLPSASPYLYIQTIGSISIEFGELLSYLFLLKKSISVFLASFISFSIEVILHSINIIVEYS
;
A
#
# COMPACT_ATOMS: atom_id res chain seq x y z
N MET A 1 -23.01 0.81 -22.86
CA MET A 1 -23.45 0.23 -21.56
C MET A 1 -22.55 -0.95 -21.22
N ILE A 2 -22.56 -2.03 -22.02
CA ILE A 2 -21.70 -3.23 -21.85
C ILE A 2 -20.20 -2.91 -21.66
N GLU A 3 -19.62 -1.98 -22.42
CA GLU A 3 -18.20 -1.61 -22.26
C GLU A 3 -17.89 -0.86 -20.97
N LYS A 4 -18.82 -0.03 -20.47
CA LYS A 4 -18.67 0.69 -19.21
C LYS A 4 -18.71 -0.28 -18.03
N ASP A 5 -19.69 -1.19 -18.05
CA ASP A 5 -19.85 -2.21 -17.01
C ASP A 5 -18.63 -3.15 -16.95
N ARG A 6 -18.04 -3.48 -18.11
CA ARG A 6 -16.81 -4.28 -18.19
C ARG A 6 -15.60 -3.55 -17.58
N ARG A 7 -15.47 -2.24 -17.81
CA ARG A 7 -14.37 -1.44 -17.22
C ARG A 7 -14.49 -1.32 -15.71
N GLU A 8 -15.70 -1.08 -15.21
CA GLU A 8 -15.98 -1.03 -13.77
C GLU A 8 -15.66 -2.39 -13.10
N TYR A 9 -15.98 -3.50 -13.76
CA TYR A 9 -15.63 -4.84 -13.27
C TYR A 9 -14.11 -5.06 -13.18
N TRP A 10 -13.35 -4.71 -14.23
CA TRP A 10 -11.89 -4.85 -14.22
C TRP A 10 -11.22 -3.89 -13.23
N SER A 11 -11.71 -2.64 -13.13
CA SER A 11 -11.23 -1.68 -12.12
C SER A 11 -11.45 -2.21 -10.71
N SER A 12 -12.61 -2.79 -10.44
CA SER A 12 -12.90 -3.44 -9.15
C SER A 12 -11.96 -4.60 -8.83
N ILE A 13 -11.65 -5.44 -9.82
CA ILE A 13 -10.67 -6.53 -9.65
C ILE A 13 -9.28 -5.96 -9.33
N ILE A 14 -8.84 -4.94 -10.06
CA ILE A 14 -7.53 -4.33 -9.84
C ILE A 14 -7.46 -3.69 -8.46
N GLN A 15 -8.53 -3.04 -8.01
CA GLN A 15 -8.59 -2.46 -6.67
C GLN A 15 -8.45 -3.53 -5.59
N ILE A 16 -9.13 -4.68 -5.73
CA ILE A 16 -8.98 -5.81 -4.79
C ILE A 16 -7.54 -6.33 -4.79
N LEU A 17 -6.86 -6.36 -5.95
CA LEU A 17 -5.46 -6.77 -6.02
C LEU A 17 -4.52 -5.78 -5.33
N ILE A 18 -4.81 -4.47 -5.42
CA ILE A 18 -4.08 -3.42 -4.69
C ILE A 18 -4.25 -3.63 -3.19
N ASP A 19 -5.48 -3.78 -2.72
CA ASP A 19 -5.77 -3.95 -1.28
C ASP A 19 -5.11 -5.24 -0.72
N LEU A 20 -5.09 -6.32 -1.51
CA LEU A 20 -4.39 -7.55 -1.15
C LEU A 20 -2.88 -7.38 -1.13
N SER A 21 -2.31 -6.64 -2.07
CA SER A 21 -0.87 -6.33 -2.10
C SER A 21 -0.44 -5.60 -0.85
N ASN A 22 -1.17 -4.54 -0.49
CA ASN A 22 -0.87 -3.73 0.69
C ASN A 22 -0.97 -4.60 1.96
N LEU A 23 -2.05 -5.38 2.11
CA LEU A 23 -2.20 -6.29 3.26
C LEU A 23 -1.03 -7.28 3.37
N ILE A 24 -0.59 -7.85 2.24
CA ILE A 24 0.55 -8.79 2.22
C ILE A 24 1.84 -8.07 2.62
N GLU A 25 2.08 -6.85 2.14
CA GLU A 25 3.22 -6.04 2.57
C GLU A 25 3.22 -5.82 4.07
N GLN A 26 2.12 -5.29 4.62
CA GLN A 26 1.99 -5.00 6.05
C GLN A 26 2.26 -6.23 6.91
N LEU A 27 1.79 -7.41 6.49
CA LEU A 27 2.08 -8.68 7.15
C LEU A 27 3.55 -9.06 7.06
N ILE A 28 4.15 -8.99 5.87
CA ILE A 28 5.57 -9.31 5.65
C ILE A 28 6.45 -8.40 6.50
N VAL A 29 6.24 -7.08 6.44
CA VAL A 29 7.01 -6.11 7.20
C VAL A 29 6.80 -6.33 8.70
N TYR A 30 5.56 -6.56 9.16
CA TYR A 30 5.30 -6.90 10.57
C TYR A 30 6.09 -8.12 11.04
N PHE A 31 6.12 -9.21 10.26
CA PHE A 31 6.87 -10.40 10.65
C PHE A 31 8.39 -10.19 10.64
N ILE A 32 8.92 -9.44 9.67
CA ILE A 32 10.35 -9.09 9.62
C ILE A 32 10.72 -8.26 10.85
N VAL A 33 9.94 -7.21 11.15
CA VAL A 33 10.17 -6.33 12.31
C VAL A 33 10.05 -7.10 13.61
N LYS A 34 9.05 -7.97 13.74
CA LYS A 34 8.88 -8.83 14.91
C LYS A 34 10.08 -9.74 15.12
N GLN A 35 10.62 -10.31 14.05
CA GLN A 35 11.82 -11.16 14.11
C GLN A 35 13.07 -10.37 14.51
N GLU A 36 13.24 -9.15 14.01
CA GLU A 36 14.43 -8.34 14.26
C GLU A 36 14.40 -7.59 15.60
N SER A 37 13.21 -7.26 16.13
CA SER A 37 13.05 -6.42 17.32
C SER A 37 13.53 -7.05 18.64
N ASN A 38 13.99 -8.31 18.65
CA ASN A 38 14.68 -9.00 19.76
C ASN A 38 14.49 -8.38 21.18
N ASN A 39 13.26 -8.46 21.70
CA ASN A 39 12.77 -7.97 23.01
C ASN A 39 12.44 -6.47 23.17
N ASN A 40 12.56 -5.62 22.17
CA ASN A 40 12.16 -4.21 22.26
C ASN A 40 10.65 -4.01 21.98
N LYS A 41 9.82 -4.31 22.98
CA LYS A 41 8.34 -4.15 22.92
C LYS A 41 7.88 -2.72 22.57
N TYR A 42 8.74 -1.72 22.73
CA TYR A 42 8.43 -0.33 22.38
C TYR A 42 8.44 -0.10 20.87
N GLU A 43 9.42 -0.68 20.16
CA GLU A 43 9.52 -0.59 18.70
C GLU A 43 8.39 -1.36 18.01
N GLU A 44 8.04 -2.55 18.51
CA GLU A 44 6.90 -3.33 18.00
C GLU A 44 5.58 -2.54 18.11
N ARG A 45 5.35 -1.85 19.23
CA ARG A 45 4.16 -1.02 19.44
C ARG A 45 4.13 0.19 18.52
N LEU A 46 5.25 0.91 18.38
CA LEU A 46 5.37 2.04 17.46
C LEU A 46 5.10 1.62 16.02
N PHE A 47 5.64 0.48 15.61
CA PHE A 47 5.42 -0.09 14.29
C PHE A 47 3.95 -0.45 14.05
N PHE A 48 3.30 -1.09 15.03
CA PHE A 48 1.86 -1.36 14.96
C PHE A 48 1.00 -0.09 14.82
N PHE A 49 1.34 0.99 15.52
CA PHE A 49 0.63 2.27 15.35
C PHE A 49 0.83 2.87 13.97
N VAL A 50 2.02 2.72 13.39
CA VAL A 50 2.33 3.20 12.04
C VAL A 50 1.51 2.42 11.01
N LEU A 51 1.46 1.09 11.11
CA LEU A 51 0.57 0.26 10.29
C LEU A 51 -0.90 0.69 10.40
N LEU A 52 -1.37 0.94 11.62
CA LEU A 52 -2.76 1.33 11.84
C LEU A 52 -3.08 2.71 11.24
N ILE A 53 -2.17 3.67 11.38
CA ILE A 53 -2.34 5.01 10.78
C ILE A 53 -2.33 4.91 9.26
N ILE A 54 -1.39 4.17 8.68
CA ILE A 54 -1.27 3.99 7.24
C ILE A 54 -2.51 3.28 6.67
N GLY A 55 -2.96 2.19 7.31
CA GLY A 55 -4.18 1.49 6.92
C GLY A 55 -5.46 2.34 7.05
N LEU A 56 -5.50 3.32 7.95
CA LEU A 56 -6.60 4.30 7.98
C LEU A 56 -6.46 5.33 6.86
N LEU A 57 -5.24 5.81 6.61
CA LEU A 57 -4.97 6.79 5.56
C LEU A 57 -5.24 6.23 4.16
N SER A 58 -4.94 4.94 3.91
CA SER A 58 -5.16 4.28 2.61
C SER A 58 -6.63 4.24 2.18
N ASN A 59 -7.57 4.46 3.11
CA ASN A 59 -9.00 4.61 2.83
C ASN A 59 -9.43 6.05 2.47
N LEU A 60 -8.58 7.06 2.62
CA LEU A 60 -8.92 8.45 2.30
C LEU A 60 -9.00 8.74 0.80
N PRO A 61 -8.09 8.23 -0.06
CA PRO A 61 -8.14 8.52 -1.48
C PRO A 61 -9.44 8.06 -2.13
N SER A 62 -9.99 6.92 -1.71
CA SER A 62 -11.25 6.36 -2.23
C SER A 62 -12.49 7.21 -1.92
N ALA A 63 -12.40 8.20 -1.02
CA ALA A 63 -13.46 9.17 -0.77
C ALA A 63 -13.55 10.28 -1.86
N SER A 64 -12.53 10.44 -2.69
CA SER A 64 -12.54 11.44 -3.76
C SER A 64 -13.37 10.95 -4.95
N PRO A 65 -14.21 11.80 -5.58
CA PRO A 65 -14.96 11.43 -6.79
C PRO A 65 -14.09 11.42 -8.06
N TYR A 66 -12.82 11.82 -7.97
CA TYR A 66 -11.92 11.94 -9.13
C TYR A 66 -10.84 10.87 -9.10
N LEU A 67 -10.84 9.94 -10.06
CA LEU A 67 -9.91 8.81 -10.14
C LEU A 67 -8.43 9.22 -10.09
N TYR A 68 -8.05 10.31 -10.78
CA TYR A 68 -6.68 10.81 -10.73
C TYR A 68 -6.26 11.23 -9.32
N ILE A 69 -7.16 11.85 -8.57
CA ILE A 69 -6.91 12.25 -7.18
C ILE A 69 -6.86 11.02 -6.27
N GLN A 70 -7.73 10.02 -6.52
CA GLN A 70 -7.66 8.74 -5.81
C GLN A 70 -6.30 8.09 -6.04
N THR A 71 -5.86 7.99 -7.29
CA THR A 71 -4.61 7.30 -7.64
C THR A 71 -3.37 8.02 -7.11
N ILE A 72 -3.27 9.34 -7.31
CA ILE A 72 -2.15 10.13 -6.78
C ILE A 72 -2.15 10.09 -5.25
N GLY A 73 -3.33 10.15 -4.63
CA GLY A 73 -3.49 10.03 -3.18
C GLY A 73 -3.00 8.68 -2.65
N SER A 74 -3.41 7.57 -3.27
CA SER A 74 -2.97 6.23 -2.91
C SER A 74 -1.45 6.09 -3.07
N ILE A 75 -0.88 6.45 -4.23
CA ILE A 75 0.57 6.40 -4.45
C ILE A 75 1.33 7.26 -3.43
N SER A 76 0.78 8.42 -3.04
CA SER A 76 1.40 9.28 -2.02
C SER A 76 1.40 8.65 -0.63
N ILE A 77 0.36 7.89 -0.29
CA ILE A 77 0.27 7.14 0.97
C ILE A 77 1.27 5.98 0.96
N GLU A 78 1.33 5.20 -0.12
CA GLU A 78 2.28 4.10 -0.24
C GLU A 78 3.73 4.58 -0.21
N PHE A 79 4.01 5.73 -0.83
CA PHE A 79 5.31 6.37 -0.73
C PHE A 79 5.61 6.83 0.71
N GLY A 80 4.60 7.35 1.42
CA GLY A 80 4.70 7.70 2.84
C GLY A 80 4.93 6.49 3.74
N GLU A 81 4.32 5.34 3.43
CA GLU A 81 4.52 4.05 4.08
C GLU A 81 5.97 3.59 3.93
N LEU A 82 6.47 3.55 2.69
CA LEU A 82 7.87 3.23 2.39
C LEU A 82 8.86 4.13 3.14
N LEU A 83 8.62 5.45 3.16
CA LEU A 83 9.45 6.39 3.91
C LEU A 83 9.38 6.12 5.42
N SER A 84 8.19 5.85 5.95
CA SER A 84 8.01 5.54 7.37
C SER A 84 8.81 4.30 7.77
N TYR A 85 8.77 3.25 6.95
CA TYR A 85 9.59 2.06 7.15
C TYR A 85 11.08 2.35 7.09
N LEU A 86 11.54 3.13 6.11
CA LEU A 86 12.94 3.53 6.01
C LEU A 86 13.44 4.32 7.23
N PHE A 87 12.62 5.21 7.77
CA PHE A 87 13.01 6.04 8.92
C PHE A 87 12.91 5.30 10.27
N LEU A 88 11.89 4.45 10.43
CA LEU A 88 11.63 3.74 11.68
C LEU A 88 12.45 2.46 11.83
N LEU A 89 12.72 1.77 10.72
CA LEU A 89 13.35 0.44 10.70
C LEU A 89 14.77 0.51 10.14
N LYS A 90 15.51 1.55 10.56
CA LYS A 90 16.81 2.09 10.08
C LYS A 90 17.95 1.11 9.76
N LYS A 91 17.77 -0.21 9.83
CA LYS A 91 18.81 -1.23 9.67
C LYS A 91 18.39 -2.49 8.90
N SER A 92 17.14 -2.61 8.43
CA SER A 92 16.73 -3.83 7.73
C SER A 92 16.67 -3.66 6.22
N ILE A 93 17.68 -4.19 5.53
CA ILE A 93 17.65 -4.38 4.08
C ILE A 93 16.43 -5.22 3.67
N SER A 94 16.01 -6.16 4.52
CA SER A 94 14.85 -7.03 4.28
C SER A 94 13.54 -6.25 4.25
N VAL A 95 13.32 -5.34 5.21
CA VAL A 95 12.16 -4.43 5.21
C VAL A 95 12.18 -3.56 3.95
N PHE A 96 13.33 -2.95 3.64
CA PHE A 96 13.44 -2.09 2.46
C PHE A 96 13.09 -2.84 1.17
N LEU A 97 13.63 -4.05 0.99
CA LEU A 97 13.35 -4.87 -0.19
C LEU A 97 11.87 -5.26 -0.27
N ALA A 98 11.28 -5.70 0.84
CA ALA A 98 9.88 -6.08 0.89
C ALA A 98 8.96 -4.90 0.51
N SER A 99 9.16 -3.75 1.14
CA SER A 99 8.36 -2.55 0.88
C SER A 99 8.61 -1.95 -0.48
N PHE A 100 9.85 -1.97 -0.99
CA PHE A 100 10.14 -1.46 -2.33
C PHE A 100 9.51 -2.33 -3.42
N ILE A 101 9.53 -3.66 -3.27
CA ILE A 101 8.88 -4.57 -4.21
C ILE A 101 7.37 -4.35 -4.19
N SER A 102 6.76 -4.26 -3.00
CA SER A 102 5.32 -4.03 -2.88
C SER A 102 4.91 -2.67 -3.46
N PHE A 103 5.60 -1.59 -3.08
CA PHE A 103 5.41 -0.26 -3.68
C PHE A 103 5.47 -0.29 -5.20
N SER A 104 6.44 -1.03 -5.77
CA SER A 104 6.57 -1.17 -7.22
C SER A 104 5.37 -1.90 -7.85
N ILE A 105 4.87 -2.96 -7.20
CA ILE A 105 3.69 -3.71 -7.65
C ILE A 105 2.45 -2.82 -7.60
N GLU A 106 2.25 -2.07 -6.53
CA GLU A 106 1.08 -1.19 -6.36
C GLU A 106 1.08 -0.02 -7.35
N VAL A 107 2.24 0.60 -7.60
CA VAL A 107 2.36 1.63 -8.64
C VAL A 107 1.99 1.07 -10.01
N ILE A 108 2.39 -0.17 -10.32
CA ILE A 108 2.00 -0.84 -11.57
C ILE A 108 0.49 -1.09 -11.59
N LEU A 109 -0.09 -1.62 -10.52
CA LEU A 109 -1.53 -1.90 -10.44
C LEU A 109 -2.37 -0.63 -10.56
N HIS A 110 -1.99 0.45 -9.87
CA HIS A 110 -2.61 1.76 -10.01
C HIS A 110 -2.52 2.30 -11.44
N SER A 111 -1.38 2.12 -12.10
CA SER A 111 -1.21 2.52 -13.51
C SER A 111 -2.10 1.71 -14.45
N ILE A 112 -2.23 0.40 -14.23
CA ILE A 112 -3.15 -0.47 -14.98
C ILE A 112 -4.59 -0.03 -14.75
N ASN A 113 -4.97 0.32 -13.51
CA ASN A 113 -6.32 0.75 -13.20
C ASN A 113 -6.71 2.02 -13.98
N ILE A 114 -5.82 3.01 -14.02
CA ILE A 114 -6.00 4.21 -14.85
C ILE A 114 -6.20 3.80 -16.32
N ILE A 115 -5.36 2.93 -16.87
CA ILE A 115 -5.47 2.52 -18.28
C ILE A 115 -6.83 1.85 -18.55
N VAL A 116 -7.27 0.96 -17.66
CA VAL A 116 -8.55 0.26 -17.80
C VAL A 116 -9.74 1.23 -17.77
N GLU A 117 -9.72 2.24 -16.91
CA GLU A 117 -10.81 3.21 -16.82
C GLU A 117 -10.86 4.22 -17.97
N TYR A 118 -9.71 4.54 -18.58
CA TYR A 118 -9.60 5.50 -19.68
C TYR A 118 -9.57 4.85 -21.08
N SER A 119 -9.47 3.52 -21.19
CA SER A 119 -9.62 2.75 -22.44
C SER A 119 -11.07 2.59 -22.87
#